data_AF-A0A3R6UL27-F1
#
_entry.id   AF-A0A3R6UL27-F1
#
_cell.length_a   1.000
_cell.length_b   1.000
_cell.length_c   1.000
_cell.angle_alpha   90.00
_cell.angle_beta   90.00
_cell.angle_gamma   90.00
#
_symmetry.space_group_name_H-M   'P 1'
#
loop_
_entity.id
_entity.type
_entity.pdbx_description
1 polymer ?
#
loop_
_entity_poly.entity_id
_entity_poly.type
_entity_poly.pdbx_seq_one_letter_code
_entity_poly.pdbx_strand_id
1 'polypeptide(L)'
;MKATGIVRRIDDLGRVVVPKEIRRTLRIREGDPLEIFTDREGEIILKKYSPIGELSQFAGQYAESLAQSTGHLVCITDRDHVIAAAGNGKKEFEGKPISRQLEELIEDRKNILAQQGDSKFVRITLDDTGNYHDQAISTIICEGDAIGAVVLYEKNETAKMGETESKLAITAAGFLGRQMEQ
;
A
#
# COMPACT_ATOMS: atom_id res chain seq x y z
N MET A 1 3.14 23.33 -14.61
CA MET A 1 2.20 23.41 -13.47
C MET A 1 0.84 23.84 -13.98
N LYS A 2 -0.26 23.41 -13.35
CA LYS A 2 -1.62 23.82 -13.73
C LYS A 2 -2.19 24.66 -12.60
N ALA A 3 -2.50 25.93 -12.87
CA ALA A 3 -3.08 26.82 -11.87
C ALA A 3 -4.51 26.37 -11.53
N THR A 4 -4.78 26.12 -10.25
CA THR A 4 -6.14 25.79 -9.78
C THR A 4 -7.00 27.04 -9.54
N GLY A 5 -6.37 28.23 -9.45
CA GLY A 5 -7.05 29.49 -9.16
C GLY A 5 -7.60 29.60 -7.72
N ILE A 6 -7.32 28.62 -6.86
CA ILE A 6 -7.85 28.58 -5.49
C ILE A 6 -6.92 29.36 -4.56
N VAL A 7 -7.46 30.37 -3.86
CA VAL A 7 -6.74 31.15 -2.84
C VAL A 7 -7.21 30.77 -1.44
N ARG A 8 -6.25 30.55 -0.54
CA ARG A 8 -6.49 30.26 0.89
C ARG A 8 -5.60 31.14 1.76
N ARG A 9 -6.15 31.55 2.91
CA ARG A 9 -5.40 32.27 3.93
C ARG A 9 -4.71 31.27 4.84
N ILE A 10 -3.53 31.65 5.32
CA ILE A 10 -2.82 30.97 6.40
C ILE A 10 -3.48 31.38 7.71
N ASP A 11 -3.59 30.46 8.66
CA ASP A 11 -4.07 30.79 10.00
C ASP A 11 -2.97 31.38 10.91
N ASP A 12 -3.29 31.59 12.17
CA ASP A 12 -2.39 32.15 13.18
C ASP A 12 -1.20 31.23 13.54
N LEU A 13 -1.29 29.94 13.20
CA LEU A 13 -0.25 28.93 13.47
C LEU A 13 0.58 28.58 12.23
N GLY A 14 0.33 29.20 11.08
CA GLY A 14 1.07 28.90 9.85
C GLY A 14 0.47 27.75 9.03
N ARG A 15 -0.73 27.25 9.35
CA ARG A 15 -1.36 26.14 8.62
C ARG A 15 -2.13 26.65 7.41
N VAL A 16 -2.13 25.86 6.34
CA VAL A 16 -2.93 26.10 5.14
C VAL A 16 -3.89 24.94 4.90
N VAL A 17 -5.14 25.24 4.60
CA VAL A 17 -6.16 24.21 4.32
C VAL A 17 -6.06 23.75 2.88
N VAL A 18 -5.76 22.47 2.65
CA VAL A 18 -5.85 21.84 1.33
C VAL A 18 -7.33 21.64 0.95
N PRO A 19 -7.83 22.27 -0.13
CA PRO A 19 -9.22 22.14 -0.55
C PRO A 19 -9.65 20.69 -0.76
N LYS A 20 -10.92 20.38 -0.44
CA LYS A 20 -11.48 19.01 -0.54
C LYS A 20 -11.36 18.42 -1.95
N GLU A 21 -11.46 19.24 -2.99
CA GLU A 21 -11.31 18.83 -4.39
C GLU A 21 -9.89 18.32 -4.70
N ILE A 22 -8.87 19.04 -4.23
CA ILE A 22 -7.47 18.64 -4.38
C ILE A 22 -7.22 17.37 -3.59
N ARG A 23 -7.68 17.32 -2.33
CA ARG A 23 -7.56 16.11 -1.49
C ARG A 23 -8.20 14.88 -2.12
N ARG A 24 -9.41 15.02 -2.69
CA ARG A 24 -10.09 13.92 -3.40
C ARG A 24 -9.32 13.47 -4.63
N THR A 25 -8.91 14.42 -5.47
CA THR A 25 -8.19 14.12 -6.72
C THR A 25 -6.85 13.42 -6.45
N LEU A 26 -6.12 13.89 -5.43
CA LEU A 26 -4.82 13.34 -5.05
C LEU A 26 -4.92 12.20 -4.02
N ARG A 27 -6.12 11.78 -3.62
CA ARG A 27 -6.33 10.76 -2.56
C ARG A 27 -5.54 11.06 -1.27
N ILE A 28 -5.59 12.31 -0.81
CA ILE A 28 -5.00 12.75 0.46
C ILE A 28 -6.07 12.63 1.54
N ARG A 29 -5.84 11.71 2.48
CA ARG A 29 -6.72 11.42 3.61
C ARG A 29 -6.25 12.15 4.86
N GLU A 30 -7.07 12.12 5.90
CA GLU A 30 -6.66 12.65 7.19
C GLU A 30 -5.50 11.82 7.76
N GLY A 31 -4.48 12.48 8.29
CA GLY A 31 -3.25 11.84 8.76
C GLY A 31 -2.24 11.48 7.66
N ASP A 32 -2.58 11.62 6.36
CA ASP A 32 -1.60 11.32 5.30
C ASP A 32 -0.39 12.26 5.38
N PRO A 33 0.84 11.73 5.40
CA PRO A 33 2.04 12.55 5.40
C PRO A 33 2.22 13.24 4.05
N LEU A 34 2.58 14.52 4.10
CA LEU A 34 2.93 15.32 2.94
C LEU A 34 4.34 15.85 3.10
N GLU A 35 5.14 15.70 2.06
CA GLU A 35 6.49 16.23 2.00
C GLU A 35 6.45 17.67 1.46
N ILE A 36 7.18 18.56 2.13
CA ILE A 36 7.23 19.99 1.81
C ILE A 36 8.57 20.32 1.18
N PHE A 37 8.54 20.82 -0.05
CA PHE A 37 9.70 21.35 -0.75
C PHE A 37 9.56 22.86 -0.95
N THR A 38 10.70 23.54 -1.00
CA THR A 38 10.78 24.96 -1.37
C THR A 38 11.60 25.11 -2.65
N ASP A 39 11.07 25.81 -3.64
CA ASP A 39 11.83 26.16 -4.84
C ASP A 39 12.57 27.51 -4.66
N ARG A 40 13.57 27.76 -5.52
CA ARG A 40 14.40 28.97 -5.52
C ARG A 40 13.60 30.26 -5.74
N GLU A 41 12.43 30.15 -6.35
CA GLU A 41 11.50 31.27 -6.60
C GLU A 41 10.55 31.53 -5.41
N GLY A 42 10.72 30.80 -4.30
CA GLY A 42 9.88 30.93 -3.10
C GLY A 42 8.57 30.15 -3.16
N GLU A 43 8.42 29.24 -4.12
CA GLU A 43 7.26 28.35 -4.22
C GLU A 43 7.32 27.26 -3.15
N ILE A 44 6.17 26.91 -2.57
CA ILE A 44 6.00 25.75 -1.69
C ILE A 44 5.33 24.64 -2.49
N ILE A 45 6.01 23.50 -2.61
CA ILE A 45 5.51 22.31 -3.32
C ILE A 45 5.19 21.24 -2.29
N LEU A 46 3.94 20.78 -2.30
CA LEU A 46 3.47 19.67 -1.47
C LEU A 46 3.40 18.40 -2.34
N LYS A 47 4.06 17.33 -1.91
CA LYS A 47 3.96 16.00 -2.53
C LYS A 47 3.44 14.99 -1.51
N LYS A 48 2.74 13.94 -1.98
CA LYS A 48 2.43 12.79 -1.13
C LYS A 48 3.73 12.15 -0.71
N TYR A 49 3.92 11.99 0.58
CA TYR A 49 5.02 11.19 1.09
C TYR A 49 4.64 9.71 0.92
N SER A 50 5.27 9.02 -0.01
CA SER A 50 5.20 7.55 -0.12
C SER A 50 6.59 6.99 0.15
N PRO A 51 6.92 6.72 1.43
CA PRO A 51 8.23 6.18 1.78
C PRO A 51 8.46 4.81 1.13
N ILE A 52 7.38 4.10 0.79
CA ILE A 52 7.43 2.81 0.12
C ILE A 52 7.89 2.97 -1.34
N GLY A 53 7.54 4.07 -2.01
CA GLY A 53 7.89 4.29 -3.42
C GLY A 53 9.40 4.39 -3.63
N GLU A 54 10.09 5.04 -2.71
CA GLU A 54 11.57 5.13 -2.67
C GLU A 54 12.22 3.78 -2.34
N LEU A 55 11.50 2.91 -1.61
CA LEU A 55 11.89 1.53 -1.30
C LEU A 55 11.41 0.49 -2.32
N SER A 56 10.88 0.90 -3.48
CA SER A 56 10.38 -0.03 -4.51
C SER A 56 11.39 -1.12 -4.88
N GLN A 57 12.68 -0.79 -4.92
CA GLN A 57 13.75 -1.77 -5.17
C GLN A 57 13.88 -2.80 -4.02
N PHE A 58 13.76 -2.34 -2.78
CA PHE A 58 13.83 -3.20 -1.60
C PHE A 58 12.58 -4.09 -1.48
N ALA A 59 11.40 -3.52 -1.69
CA ALA A 59 10.15 -4.26 -1.75
C ALA A 59 10.21 -5.33 -2.86
N GLY A 60 10.76 -5.02 -4.02
CA GLY A 60 10.99 -5.98 -5.09
C GLY A 60 11.80 -7.21 -4.62
N GLN A 61 12.96 -6.98 -4.00
CA GLN A 61 13.81 -8.07 -3.50
C GLN A 61 13.12 -8.89 -2.40
N TYR A 62 12.36 -8.24 -1.53
CA TYR A 62 11.64 -8.91 -0.45
C TYR A 62 10.48 -9.76 -0.99
N ALA A 63 9.70 -9.21 -1.95
CA ALA A 63 8.65 -9.94 -2.64
C ALA A 63 9.22 -11.16 -3.37
N GLU A 64 10.34 -11.00 -4.08
CA GLU A 64 11.03 -12.12 -4.76
C GLU A 64 11.47 -13.21 -3.78
N SER A 65 12.05 -12.84 -2.65
CA SER A 65 12.50 -13.78 -1.62
C SER A 65 11.34 -14.58 -1.02
N LEU A 66 10.22 -13.92 -0.71
CA LEU A 66 9.01 -14.57 -0.22
C LEU A 66 8.40 -15.48 -1.28
N ALA A 67 8.29 -15.01 -2.53
CA ALA A 67 7.72 -15.80 -3.61
C ALA A 67 8.57 -17.05 -3.92
N GLN A 68 9.90 -16.95 -3.89
CA GLN A 68 10.79 -18.10 -4.05
C GLN A 68 10.66 -19.10 -2.91
N SER A 69 10.51 -18.62 -1.68
CA SER A 69 10.45 -19.49 -0.48
C SER A 69 9.10 -20.19 -0.33
N THR A 70 8.01 -19.52 -0.74
CA THR A 70 6.64 -20.00 -0.53
C THR A 70 6.01 -20.59 -1.78
N GLY A 71 6.46 -20.19 -2.98
CA GLY A 71 5.81 -20.50 -4.25
C GLY A 71 4.59 -19.65 -4.56
N HIS A 72 4.14 -18.80 -3.63
CA HIS A 72 2.96 -17.95 -3.78
C HIS A 72 3.23 -16.70 -4.61
N LEU A 73 2.16 -16.10 -5.13
CA LEU A 73 2.21 -14.73 -5.63
C LEU A 73 2.32 -13.79 -4.42
N VAL A 74 3.31 -12.90 -4.44
CA VAL A 74 3.53 -11.92 -3.38
C VAL A 74 3.35 -10.54 -3.98
N CYS A 75 2.52 -9.71 -3.35
CA CYS A 75 2.34 -8.31 -3.71
C CYS A 75 2.65 -7.44 -2.49
N ILE A 76 3.43 -6.39 -2.69
CA ILE A 76 3.64 -5.33 -1.71
C ILE A 76 2.99 -4.07 -2.28
N THR A 77 2.28 -3.36 -1.43
CA THR A 77 1.45 -2.21 -1.82
C THR A 77 1.75 -1.02 -0.92
N ASP A 78 1.66 0.19 -1.46
CA ASP A 78 1.35 1.37 -0.64
C ASP A 78 -0.18 1.52 -0.52
N ARG A 79 -0.63 2.70 -0.09
CA ARG A 79 -2.06 3.03 0.04
C ARG A 79 -2.79 3.27 -1.28
N ASP A 80 -2.10 3.24 -2.42
CA ASP A 80 -2.67 3.57 -3.72
C ASP A 80 -2.39 2.51 -4.80
N HIS A 81 -1.20 1.91 -4.83
CA HIS A 81 -0.75 1.01 -5.89
C HIS A 81 0.05 -0.19 -5.36
N VAL A 82 0.11 -1.24 -6.16
CA VAL A 82 1.06 -2.34 -5.99
C VAL A 82 2.44 -1.87 -6.43
N ILE A 83 3.35 -1.71 -5.48
CA ILE A 83 4.71 -1.20 -5.72
C ILE A 83 5.69 -2.29 -6.18
N ALA A 84 5.41 -3.54 -5.82
CA ALA A 84 6.22 -4.69 -6.17
C ALA A 84 5.35 -5.94 -6.20
N ALA A 85 5.59 -6.82 -7.16
CA ALA A 85 4.95 -8.13 -7.21
C ALA A 85 5.96 -9.20 -7.66
N ALA A 86 5.86 -10.40 -7.10
CA ALA A 86 6.74 -11.53 -7.41
C ALA A 86 5.99 -12.86 -7.39
N GLY A 87 6.46 -13.84 -8.17
CA GLY A 87 5.78 -15.12 -8.35
C GLY A 87 4.86 -15.16 -9.57
N ASN A 88 4.06 -16.21 -9.66
CA ASN A 88 3.22 -16.50 -10.82
C ASN A 88 2.03 -15.52 -10.90
N GLY A 89 1.94 -14.77 -12.00
CA GLY A 89 0.89 -13.77 -12.21
C GLY A 89 1.28 -12.34 -11.83
N LYS A 90 2.53 -12.08 -11.42
CA LYS A 90 2.99 -10.74 -10.98
C LYS A 90 2.68 -9.58 -11.94
N LYS A 91 2.74 -9.83 -13.26
CA LYS A 91 2.44 -8.84 -14.32
C LYS A 91 0.98 -8.35 -14.26
N GLU A 92 0.10 -9.11 -13.65
CA GLU A 92 -1.31 -8.74 -13.47
C GLU A 92 -1.51 -7.78 -12.28
N PHE A 93 -0.49 -7.51 -11.47
CA PHE A 93 -0.63 -6.71 -10.24
C PHE A 93 0.33 -5.53 -10.20
N GLU A 94 1.58 -5.71 -10.61
CA GLU A 94 2.62 -4.70 -10.49
C GLU A 94 2.22 -3.36 -11.14
N GLY A 95 2.34 -2.27 -10.38
CA GLY A 95 1.98 -0.92 -10.79
C GLY A 95 0.47 -0.62 -10.84
N LYS A 96 -0.40 -1.61 -10.59
CA LYS A 96 -1.85 -1.39 -10.65
C LYS A 96 -2.38 -0.72 -9.38
N PRO A 97 -3.45 0.07 -9.51
CA PRO A 97 -4.12 0.67 -8.35
C PRO A 97 -4.75 -0.41 -7.47
N ILE A 98 -4.60 -0.25 -6.16
CA ILE A 98 -5.24 -1.15 -5.20
C ILE A 98 -6.76 -0.98 -5.20
N SER A 99 -7.45 -2.05 -4.79
CA SER A 99 -8.89 -2.01 -4.62
C SER A 99 -9.28 -1.23 -3.36
N ARG A 100 -10.53 -0.75 -3.34
CA ARG A 100 -11.09 -0.10 -2.15
C ARG A 100 -11.13 -1.03 -0.93
N GLN A 101 -11.30 -2.34 -1.13
CA GLN A 101 -11.34 -3.31 -0.03
C GLN A 101 -9.96 -3.43 0.65
N LEU A 102 -8.88 -3.41 -0.14
CA LEU A 102 -7.53 -3.43 0.39
C LEU A 102 -7.19 -2.10 1.07
N GLU A 103 -7.62 -0.97 0.50
CA GLU A 103 -7.49 0.35 1.10
C GLU A 103 -8.14 0.41 2.50
N GLU A 104 -9.38 -0.05 2.63
CA GLU A 104 -10.11 -0.11 3.91
C GLU A 104 -9.42 -1.06 4.91
N LEU A 105 -8.86 -2.19 4.43
CA LEU A 105 -8.11 -3.12 5.27
C LEU A 105 -6.83 -2.49 5.85
N ILE A 106 -6.09 -1.74 5.03
CA ILE A 106 -4.87 -1.01 5.44
C ILE A 106 -5.24 0.06 6.46
N GLU A 107 -6.31 0.84 6.20
CA GLU A 107 -6.79 1.90 7.10
C GLU A 107 -7.20 1.34 8.47
N ASP A 108 -7.88 0.19 8.48
CA ASP A 108 -8.29 -0.52 9.68
C ASP A 108 -7.13 -1.27 10.38
N ARG A 109 -5.92 -1.25 9.81
CA ARG A 109 -4.72 -1.91 10.35
C ARG A 109 -4.90 -3.41 10.58
N LYS A 110 -5.66 -4.06 9.71
CA LYS A 110 -6.02 -5.47 9.86
C LYS A 110 -4.97 -6.38 9.24
N ASN A 111 -4.88 -7.57 9.81
CA ASN A 111 -4.17 -8.71 9.23
C ASN A 111 -5.20 -9.81 9.05
N ILE A 112 -5.22 -10.45 7.87
CA ILE A 112 -6.22 -11.45 7.54
C ILE A 112 -5.58 -12.69 6.91
N LEU A 113 -6.24 -13.82 7.15
CA LEU A 113 -6.08 -15.06 6.42
C LEU A 113 -7.49 -15.42 5.95
N ALA A 114 -7.70 -15.54 4.65
CA ALA A 114 -9.03 -15.74 4.09
C ALA A 114 -8.99 -16.66 2.86
N GLN A 115 -10.09 -17.38 2.67
CA GLN A 115 -10.34 -18.25 1.52
C GLN A 115 -11.39 -17.65 0.60
N GLN A 116 -11.36 -18.03 -0.67
CA GLN A 116 -12.37 -17.64 -1.64
C GLN A 116 -13.75 -18.08 -1.13
N GLY A 117 -14.69 -17.13 -1.08
CA GLY A 117 -16.01 -17.34 -0.48
C GLY A 117 -16.13 -16.92 0.99
N ASP A 118 -15.02 -16.65 1.69
CA ASP A 118 -15.05 -15.97 2.98
C ASP A 118 -15.44 -14.48 2.77
N SER A 119 -16.32 -13.98 3.63
CA SER A 119 -16.63 -12.56 3.78
C SER A 119 -15.41 -11.64 3.95
N LYS A 120 -14.30 -12.19 4.46
CA LYS A 120 -13.03 -11.48 4.68
C LYS A 120 -12.09 -11.53 3.48
N PHE A 121 -12.44 -12.24 2.40
CA PHE A 121 -11.62 -12.27 1.20
C PHE A 121 -11.64 -10.89 0.52
N VAL A 122 -10.48 -10.40 0.10
CA VAL A 122 -10.27 -9.01 -0.33
C VAL A 122 -9.59 -9.02 -1.68
N ARG A 123 -10.22 -8.38 -2.67
CA ARG A 123 -9.58 -8.15 -3.97
C ARG A 123 -8.42 -7.17 -3.81
N ILE A 124 -7.29 -7.43 -4.46
CA ILE A 124 -6.08 -6.61 -4.25
C ILE A 124 -6.05 -5.40 -5.18
N THR A 125 -6.38 -5.58 -6.47
CA THR A 125 -6.47 -4.49 -7.45
C THR A 125 -7.90 -4.28 -7.93
N LEU A 126 -8.17 -3.14 -8.58
CA LEU A 126 -9.50 -2.82 -9.11
C LEU A 126 -9.98 -3.81 -10.18
N ASP A 127 -9.04 -4.37 -10.93
CA ASP A 127 -9.25 -5.32 -12.02
C ASP A 127 -8.91 -6.76 -11.64
N ASP A 128 -8.74 -7.02 -10.34
CA ASP A 128 -8.55 -8.37 -9.81
C ASP A 128 -9.80 -9.22 -10.14
N THR A 129 -9.59 -10.23 -10.98
CA THR A 129 -10.64 -11.15 -11.42
C THR A 129 -11.08 -12.11 -10.31
N GLY A 130 -10.37 -12.17 -9.18
CA GLY A 130 -10.72 -13.00 -8.03
C GLY A 130 -10.45 -14.49 -8.24
N ASN A 131 -9.57 -14.85 -9.18
CA ASN A 131 -9.18 -16.23 -9.49
C ASN A 131 -8.14 -16.80 -8.50
N TYR A 132 -8.20 -16.39 -7.23
CA TYR A 132 -7.32 -16.85 -6.15
C TYR A 132 -8.14 -17.49 -5.05
N HIS A 133 -7.61 -18.58 -4.49
CA HIS A 133 -8.32 -19.41 -3.52
C HIS A 133 -7.98 -19.06 -2.08
N ASP A 134 -6.74 -18.68 -1.80
CA ASP A 134 -6.29 -18.33 -0.46
C ASP A 134 -5.47 -17.03 -0.50
N GLN A 135 -5.59 -16.26 0.59
CA GLN A 135 -4.83 -15.03 0.80
C GLN A 135 -4.38 -14.87 2.24
N ALA A 136 -3.19 -14.33 2.41
CA ALA A 136 -2.68 -13.83 3.68
C ALA A 136 -2.25 -12.36 3.49
N ILE A 137 -2.82 -11.44 4.26
CA ILE A 137 -2.54 -10.02 4.15
C ILE A 137 -2.12 -9.48 5.52
N SER A 138 -1.04 -8.70 5.54
CA SER A 138 -0.62 -7.96 6.72
C SER A 138 -0.38 -6.50 6.38
N THR A 139 -0.90 -5.60 7.21
CA THR A 139 -0.69 -4.16 7.06
C THR A 139 0.73 -3.78 7.47
N ILE A 140 1.40 -2.94 6.67
CA ILE A 140 2.70 -2.33 6.98
C ILE A 140 2.45 -1.08 7.82
N ILE A 141 2.99 -1.09 9.04
CA ILE A 141 2.89 0.02 9.99
C ILE A 141 4.27 0.64 10.18
N CYS A 142 4.39 1.95 10.01
CA CYS A 142 5.61 2.73 10.23
C CYS A 142 5.28 3.90 11.17
N GLU A 143 5.98 4.01 12.31
CA GLU A 143 5.74 5.06 13.32
C GLU A 143 4.26 5.22 13.76
N GLY A 144 3.48 4.14 13.67
CA GLY A 144 2.05 4.15 13.99
C GLY A 144 1.12 4.50 12.83
N ASP A 145 1.64 4.79 11.65
CA ASP A 145 0.86 5.02 10.43
C ASP A 145 0.80 3.78 9.54
N ALA A 146 -0.40 3.52 9.00
CA ALA A 146 -0.62 2.45 8.03
C ALA A 146 -0.26 2.94 6.63
N ILE A 147 0.83 2.42 6.09
CA ILE A 147 1.46 2.94 4.88
C ILE A 147 1.33 2.01 3.67
N GLY A 148 0.90 0.77 3.89
CA GLY A 148 0.81 -0.24 2.84
C GLY A 148 0.42 -1.61 3.37
N ALA A 149 0.57 -2.63 2.54
CA ALA A 149 0.36 -4.02 2.93
C ALA A 149 1.29 -4.99 2.20
N VAL A 150 1.60 -6.10 2.86
CA VAL A 150 2.15 -7.31 2.25
C VAL A 150 1.03 -8.31 2.05
N VAL A 151 0.95 -8.86 0.84
CA VAL A 151 -0.08 -9.78 0.40
C VAL A 151 0.60 -11.02 -0.16
N LEU A 152 0.17 -12.20 0.32
CA LEU A 152 0.45 -13.49 -0.29
C LEU A 152 -0.86 -14.00 -0.91
N TYR A 153 -0.79 -14.51 -2.13
CA TYR A 153 -1.90 -15.05 -2.89
C TYR A 153 -1.60 -16.44 -3.45
N GLU A 154 -2.58 -17.35 -3.37
CA GLU A 154 -2.50 -18.69 -3.93
C GLU A 154 -3.61 -18.92 -4.96
N LYS A 155 -3.22 -19.36 -6.17
CA LYS A 155 -4.14 -19.65 -7.27
C LYS A 155 -4.63 -21.10 -7.24
N ASN A 156 -3.90 -22.01 -6.62
CA ASN A 156 -4.18 -23.44 -6.66
C ASN A 156 -5.05 -23.87 -5.48
N GLU A 157 -6.22 -24.46 -5.76
CA GLU A 157 -7.16 -25.00 -4.76
C GLU A 157 -6.56 -26.01 -3.77
N THR A 158 -5.46 -26.66 -4.16
CA THR A 158 -4.82 -27.70 -3.34
C THR A 158 -3.82 -27.15 -2.33
N ALA A 159 -3.28 -25.95 -2.57
CA ALA A 159 -2.36 -25.28 -1.66
C ALA A 159 -3.18 -24.36 -0.75
N LYS A 160 -3.26 -24.71 0.54
CA LYS A 160 -3.98 -23.90 1.53
C LYS A 160 -3.01 -23.01 2.27
N MET A 161 -3.39 -21.76 2.46
CA MET A 161 -2.67 -20.89 3.39
C MET A 161 -3.12 -21.14 4.82
N GLY A 162 -2.16 -21.06 5.74
CA GLY A 162 -2.37 -21.27 7.16
C GLY A 162 -1.64 -20.24 8.00
N GLU A 163 -1.30 -20.64 9.22
CA GLU A 163 -0.57 -19.79 10.16
C GLU A 163 0.81 -19.40 9.62
N THR A 164 1.48 -20.28 8.87
CA THR A 164 2.80 -20.02 8.28
C THR A 164 2.77 -18.78 7.38
N GLU A 165 1.87 -18.73 6.40
CA GLU A 165 1.77 -17.62 5.45
C GLU A 165 1.33 -16.33 6.16
N SER A 166 0.44 -16.45 7.15
CA SER A 166 0.06 -15.31 8.00
C SER A 166 1.26 -14.73 8.76
N LYS A 167 2.10 -15.59 9.38
CA LYS A 167 3.31 -15.14 10.09
C LYS A 167 4.37 -14.60 9.14
N LEU A 168 4.50 -15.15 7.94
CA LEU A 168 5.39 -14.62 6.90
C LEU A 168 4.95 -13.22 6.47
N ALA A 169 3.66 -13.01 6.20
CA ALA A 169 3.11 -11.69 5.87
C ALA A 169 3.34 -10.69 7.01
N ILE A 170 3.08 -11.07 8.26
CA ILE A 170 3.31 -10.22 9.44
C ILE A 170 4.78 -9.88 9.61
N THR A 171 5.68 -10.85 9.44
CA THR A 171 7.13 -10.65 9.57
C THR A 171 7.62 -9.70 8.48
N ALA A 172 7.17 -9.91 7.26
CA ALA A 172 7.46 -9.05 6.12
C ALA A 172 7.00 -7.61 6.35
N ALA A 173 5.75 -7.44 6.79
CA ALA A 173 5.18 -6.13 7.01
C ALA A 173 5.85 -5.39 8.18
N GLY A 174 6.15 -6.09 9.28
CA GLY A 174 6.89 -5.51 10.40
C GLY A 174 8.33 -5.14 10.05
N PHE A 175 8.99 -5.94 9.21
CA PHE A 175 10.33 -5.64 8.73
C PHE A 175 10.36 -4.42 7.80
N LEU A 176 9.45 -4.37 6.82
CA LEU A 176 9.30 -3.23 5.92
C LEU A 176 8.95 -1.96 6.71
N GLY A 177 8.04 -2.04 7.67
CA GLY A 177 7.69 -0.91 8.55
C GLY A 177 8.90 -0.32 9.26
N ARG A 178 9.74 -1.17 9.88
CA ARG A 178 10.97 -0.70 10.57
C ARG A 178 12.05 -0.17 9.65
N GLN A 179 12.15 -0.67 8.42
CA GLN A 179 13.10 -0.13 7.45
C GLN A 179 12.73 1.27 6.98
N MET A 180 11.49 1.69 7.24
CA MET A 180 10.98 3.01 6.86
C MET A 180 11.08 4.02 7.99
N GLU A 181 11.41 3.57 9.20
CA GLU A 181 11.73 4.41 10.36
C GLU A 181 13.21 4.88 10.36
N GLN A 182 14.05 4.30 9.50
CA GLN A 182 15.50 4.58 9.41
C GLN A 182 15.82 5.50 8.24
#